data_AF-A0A957BRU8-F1
#
_entry.id   AF-A0A957BRU8-F1
#
_cell.length_a   1.000
_cell.length_b   1.000
_cell.length_c   1.000
_cell.angle_alpha   90.00
_cell.angle_beta   90.00
_cell.angle_gamma   90.00
#
_symmetry.space_group_name_H-M   'P 1'
#
loop_
_entity.id
_entity.type
_entity.pdbx_description
1 polymer ?
#
loop_
_entity_poly.entity_id
_entity_poly.type
_entity_poly.pdbx_seq_one_letter_code
_entity_poly.pdbx_strand_id
1 'polypeptide(L)' 'MSARLLFAIVLLLGLAAVAVNVGAALQQAYVDAVPETVSAGFAVWQAQGCEGCHTLYGQGGGYAPDLTRIAQLRGADY' A
#
# COMPACT_ATOMS: atom_id res chain seq x y z
N MET A 1 20.32 34.32 -12.34
CA MET A 1 19.81 32.94 -12.17
C MET A 1 19.51 32.38 -13.56
N SER A 2 20.16 31.30 -13.98
CA SER A 2 19.98 30.80 -15.36
C SER A 2 18.56 30.28 -15.56
N ALA A 3 17.94 30.55 -16.71
CA ALA A 3 16.57 30.13 -17.02
C ALA A 3 16.34 28.61 -16.84
N ARG A 4 17.42 27.83 -16.97
CA ARG A 4 17.44 26.38 -16.73
C ARG A 4 17.18 26.00 -15.27
N LEU A 5 17.73 26.76 -14.31
CA LEU A 5 17.49 26.51 -12.88
C LEU A 5 16.06 26.86 -12.48
N LEU A 6 15.54 27.98 -12.97
CA LEU A 6 14.15 28.38 -12.75
C LEU A 6 13.17 27.35 -13.30
N PHE A 7 13.40 26.87 -14.53
CA PHE A 7 12.57 25.84 -15.14
C PHE A 7 12.59 24.53 -14.33
N ALA A 8 13.78 24.08 -13.90
CA ALA A 8 13.90 22.87 -13.09
C ALA A 8 13.16 22.98 -11.75
N ILE A 9 13.26 24.13 -11.07
CA ILE A 9 12.57 24.37 -9.80
C ILE A 9 11.04 24.33 -10.00
N VAL A 10 10.52 25.02 -11.01
CA VAL A 10 9.08 25.03 -11.30
C VAL A 10 8.58 23.63 -11.65
N LEU A 11 9.34 22.87 -12.43
CA LEU A 11 8.99 21.49 -12.77
C LEU A 11 8.95 20.59 -11.52
N LEU A 12 9.96 20.66 -10.66
CA LEU A 12 10.01 19.85 -9.44
C LEU A 12 8.89 20.23 -8.46
N LEU A 13 8.62 21.53 -8.28
CA LEU A 13 7.52 21.99 -7.44
C LEU A 13 6.16 21.58 -8.01
N GLY A 14 5.99 21.67 -9.33
CA GLY A 14 4.79 21.20 -10.01
C GLY A 14 4.58 19.69 -9.85
N LEU A 15 5.62 18.88 -10.04
CA LEU A 15 5.57 17.43 -9.84
C LEU A 15 5.27 17.07 -8.38
N ALA A 16 5.91 17.75 -7.42
CA ALA A 16 5.63 17.56 -6.01
C ALA A 16 4.17 17.91 -5.66
N ALA A 17 3.66 19.04 -6.17
CA ALA A 17 2.27 19.42 -5.97
C ALA A 17 1.31 18.39 -6.57
N VAL A 18 1.55 17.90 -7.80
CA VAL A 18 0.73 16.85 -8.41
C VAL A 18 0.78 15.57 -7.57
N ALA A 19 1.97 15.14 -7.14
CA ALA A 19 2.13 13.94 -6.33
C ALA A 19 1.37 14.03 -5.00
N VAL A 20 1.41 15.19 -4.30
CA VAL A 20 0.67 15.39 -3.05
C VAL A 20 -0.84 15.39 -3.29
N ASN A 21 -1.32 16.12 -4.30
CA ASN A 21 -2.78 16.20 -4.56
C ASN A 21 -3.35 14.84 -4.98
N VAL A 22 -2.66 14.13 -5.87
CA VAL A 22 -3.08 12.78 -6.30
C VAL A 22 -2.96 11.78 -5.15
N GLY A 23 -1.85 11.79 -4.41
CA GLY A 23 -1.63 10.91 -3.27
C GLY A 23 -2.70 11.07 -2.19
N ALA A 24 -3.05 12.32 -1.84
CA ALA A 24 -4.11 12.60 -0.86
C ALA A 24 -5.48 12.09 -1.33
N ALA A 25 -5.83 12.31 -2.60
CA ALA A 25 -7.08 11.82 -3.17
C ALA A 25 -7.17 10.28 -3.16
N LEU A 26 -6.08 9.60 -3.53
CA LEU A 26 -6.01 8.14 -3.51
C LEU A 26 -6.09 7.57 -2.09
N GLN A 27 -5.40 8.20 -1.13
CA GLN A 27 -5.43 7.75 0.26
C GLN A 27 -6.83 7.87 0.87
N GLN A 28 -7.53 8.98 0.61
CA GLN A 28 -8.90 9.16 1.10
C GLN A 28 -9.84 8.09 0.51
N ALA A 29 -9.75 7.86 -0.82
CA ALA A 29 -10.56 6.84 -1.48
C ALA A 29 -10.28 5.42 -0.95
N TYR A 30 -9.03 5.11 -0.57
CA TYR A 30 -8.67 3.85 0.05
C TYR A 30 -9.29 3.68 1.44
N VAL A 31 -9.19 4.71 2.30
CA VAL A 31 -9.73 4.65 3.68
C VAL A 31 -11.25 4.46 3.66
N ASP A 32 -11.97 5.13 2.75
CA ASP A 32 -13.43 5.01 2.65
C ASP A 32 -13.89 3.64 2.11
N ALA A 33 -13.02 2.95 1.37
CA ALA A 33 -13.36 1.69 0.70
C ALA A 33 -13.01 0.41 1.50
N VAL A 34 -12.11 0.50 2.48
CA VAL A 34 -11.63 -0.67 3.23
C VAL A 34 -12.43 -0.88 4.51
N PRO A 35 -13.12 -2.03 4.67
CA PRO A 35 -13.84 -2.34 5.91
C PRO A 35 -12.90 -2.38 7.13
N GLU A 36 -13.40 -1.95 8.28
CA GLU A 36 -12.64 -1.93 9.55
C GLU A 36 -12.13 -3.33 9.95
N THR A 37 -12.89 -4.38 9.65
CA THR A 37 -12.46 -5.77 9.88
C THR A 37 -11.22 -6.15 9.07
N VAL A 38 -11.09 -5.63 7.84
CA VAL A 38 -9.93 -5.86 6.98
C VAL A 38 -8.70 -5.13 7.53
N SER A 39 -8.84 -3.87 7.97
CA SER A 39 -7.73 -3.13 8.55
C SER A 39 -7.29 -3.72 9.89
N ALA A 40 -8.22 -4.20 10.72
CA ALA A 40 -7.93 -4.91 11.97
C ALA A 40 -7.14 -6.20 11.71
N GLY A 41 -7.55 -7.01 10.72
CA GLY A 41 -6.81 -8.22 10.32
C GLY A 41 -5.39 -7.89 9.82
N PHE A 42 -5.24 -6.84 9.03
CA PHE A 42 -3.92 -6.39 8.56
C PHE A 42 -3.03 -5.82 9.68
N ALA A 43 -3.61 -5.26 10.73
CA ALA A 43 -2.87 -4.88 11.93
C ALA A 43 -2.32 -6.11 12.67
N VAL A 44 -3.11 -7.19 12.78
CA VAL A 44 -2.63 -8.46 13.35
C VAL A 44 -1.50 -9.05 12.51
N TRP A 45 -1.66 -9.07 11.18
CA TRP A 45 -0.63 -9.54 10.24
C TRP A 45 0.75 -8.91 10.53
N GLN A 46 0.79 -7.57 10.62
CA GLN A 46 2.02 -6.82 10.89
C GLN A 46 2.52 -7.03 12.32
N ALA A 47 1.61 -6.97 13.31
CA ALA A 47 1.99 -7.08 14.72
C ALA A 47 2.58 -8.46 15.06
N GLN A 48 2.18 -9.51 14.34
CA GLN A 48 2.69 -10.87 14.52
C GLN A 48 3.86 -11.19 13.57
N GLY A 49 4.25 -10.26 12.69
CA GLY A 49 5.35 -10.47 11.73
C GLY A 49 5.06 -11.60 10.73
N CYS A 50 3.80 -11.76 10.33
CA CYS A 50 3.38 -12.83 9.44
C CYS A 50 4.11 -12.77 8.09
N GLU A 51 4.49 -11.57 7.64
CA GLU A 51 5.30 -11.35 6.44
C GLU A 51 6.72 -11.92 6.53
N GLY A 52 7.19 -12.29 7.73
CA GLY A 52 8.48 -12.97 7.89
C GLY A 52 8.50 -14.37 7.28
N CYS A 53 7.33 -15.03 7.23
CA CYS A 53 7.19 -16.38 6.70
C CYS A 53 6.32 -16.43 5.44
N HIS A 54 5.25 -15.64 5.37
CA HIS A 54 4.23 -15.69 4.33
C HIS A 54 4.32 -14.49 3.37
N THR A 55 3.75 -14.66 2.18
CA THR A 55 3.51 -13.56 1.24
C THR A 55 2.05 -13.16 1.16
N LEU A 56 1.82 -11.87 0.86
CA LEU A 56 0.59 -11.35 0.27
C LEU A 56 0.95 -10.66 -1.04
N TYR A 57 0.24 -11.01 -2.11
CA TYR A 57 0.49 -10.58 -3.48
C TYR A 57 1.95 -10.79 -3.91
N GLY A 58 2.59 -11.88 -3.45
CA GLY A 58 3.99 -12.16 -3.71
C GLY A 58 5.01 -11.30 -2.94
N GLN A 59 4.57 -10.45 -2.01
CA GLN A 59 5.45 -9.66 -1.12
C GLN A 59 5.49 -10.26 0.29
N GLY A 60 6.70 -10.45 0.83
CA GLY A 60 6.95 -11.05 2.14
C GLY A 60 7.97 -12.18 2.08
N GLY A 61 7.91 -13.06 3.08
CA GLY A 61 8.77 -14.23 3.22
C GLY A 61 8.33 -15.38 2.32
N GLY A 62 9.29 -16.15 1.81
CA GLY A 62 9.03 -17.31 0.93
C GLY A 62 9.10 -18.66 1.64
N TYR A 63 9.09 -18.68 2.97
CA TYR A 63 9.21 -19.91 3.76
C TYR A 63 7.88 -20.69 3.83
N ALA A 64 6.77 -19.96 3.88
CA ALA A 64 5.43 -20.49 4.01
C ALA A 64 4.54 -20.07 2.81
N PRO A 65 3.36 -20.69 2.62
CA PRO A 65 2.52 -20.42 1.46
C PRO A 65 2.02 -18.98 1.37
N ASP A 66 1.79 -18.52 0.14
CA ASP A 66 1.12 -17.25 -0.13
C ASP A 66 -0.34 -17.28 0.37
N LEU A 67 -0.73 -16.27 1.14
CA LEU A 67 -2.05 -16.20 1.77
C LEU A 67 -3.06 -15.29 1.03
N THR A 68 -2.70 -14.73 -0.12
CA THR A 68 -3.54 -13.81 -0.92
C THR A 68 -4.91 -14.38 -1.24
N ARG A 69 -4.99 -15.70 -1.49
CA ARG A 69 -6.23 -16.38 -1.86
C ARG A 69 -6.63 -17.44 -0.85
N ILE A 70 -6.13 -17.38 0.37
CA ILE A 70 -6.33 -18.49 1.32
C ILE A 70 -7.81 -18.71 1.66
N ALA A 71 -8.59 -17.65 1.85
CA ALA A 71 -10.04 -17.76 2.07
C ALA A 71 -10.77 -18.41 0.88
N GLN A 72 -10.33 -18.19 -0.36
CA GLN A 72 -10.89 -18.87 -1.55
C GLN A 72 -10.51 -20.35 -1.59
N LEU A 73 -9.32 -20.70 -1.11
CA LEU A 73 -8.80 -22.06 -1.11
C LEU A 73 -9.31 -22.90 0.08
N ARG A 74 -9.69 -22.27 1.19
CA ARG A 74 -10.04 -22.94 2.45
C ARG A 74 -11.48 -22.69 2.93
N GLY A 75 -12.19 -21.73 2.33
CA GLY A 75 -13.55 -21.34 2.71
C GLY A 75 -13.57 -20.04 3.51
N ALA A 76 -14.76 -19.44 3.64
CA ALA A 76 -14.95 -18.14 4.30
C ALA A 76 -14.78 -18.19 5.84
N ASP A 77 -14.83 -19.39 6.42
CA ASP A 77 -14.63 -19.61 7.86
C ASP A 77 -13.15 -19.72 8.27
N TYR A 78 -12.24 -19.69 7.28
CA TYR A 78 -10.79 -19.67 7.47
C TYR A 78 -10.30 -18.22 7.60
#